data_AF-F8P9U2-F1
#
_entry.id   AF-F8P9U2-F1
#
_cell.length_a   1.000
_cell.length_b   1.000
_cell.length_c   1.000
_cell.angle_alpha   90.00
_cell.angle_beta   90.00
_cell.angle_gamma   90.00
#
_symmetry.space_group_name_H-M   'P 1'
#
loop_
_entity.id
_entity.type
_entity.pdbx_description
1 polymer ?
#
loop_
_entity_poly.entity_id
_entity_poly.type
_entity_poly.pdbx_seq_one_letter_code
_entity_poly.pdbx_strand_id
1 'polypeptide(L)'
;MALVRVCIREQDSASAEAAIHLMKRSGFLPPEETVNSVLEYYANNANISGVETFISKMLTGTPTEKQRDLHVKAHLKSTPSGTIPASALSVIHRYEERSLDAPITTYTRVITSLFSCHSSIGNAQAWDLFVHMRYVAHPTPDALLYTLMIRAC
;
A
#
# COMPACT_ATOMS: atom_id res chain seq x y z
N MET A 1 -15.20 -15.28 -10.09
CA MET A 1 -15.28 -13.94 -9.44
C MET A 1 -16.12 -13.92 -8.16
N ALA A 2 -17.17 -14.74 -8.02
CA ALA A 2 -17.95 -14.81 -6.77
C ALA A 2 -17.22 -15.54 -5.63
N LEU A 3 -16.49 -16.61 -5.94
CA LEU A 3 -15.87 -17.48 -4.92
C LEU A 3 -14.84 -16.76 -4.06
N VAL A 4 -13.89 -16.03 -4.65
CA VAL A 4 -12.89 -15.25 -3.89
C VAL A 4 -13.55 -14.17 -3.03
N ARG A 5 -14.58 -13.49 -3.54
CA ARG A 5 -15.34 -12.49 -2.76
C ARG A 5 -16.06 -13.12 -1.58
N VAL A 6 -16.63 -14.30 -1.74
CA VAL A 6 -17.24 -15.05 -0.63
C VAL A 6 -16.18 -15.47 0.38
N CYS A 7 -15.04 -16.03 -0.05
CA CYS A 7 -13.94 -16.38 0.86
C CYS A 7 -13.44 -15.18 1.68
N ILE A 8 -13.26 -14.01 1.04
CA ILE A 8 -12.88 -12.77 1.74
C ILE A 8 -13.94 -12.36 2.75
N ARG A 9 -15.23 -12.49 2.41
CA ARG A 9 -16.34 -12.17 3.32
C ARG A 9 -16.38 -13.11 4.53
N GLU A 10 -16.11 -14.39 4.31
CA GLU A 10 -16.00 -15.41 5.37
C GLU A 10 -14.63 -15.39 6.09
N GLN A 11 -13.79 -14.39 5.82
CA GLN A 11 -12.43 -14.23 6.40
C GLN A 11 -11.45 -15.38 6.11
N ASP A 12 -11.76 -16.23 5.13
CA ASP A 12 -10.92 -17.35 4.73
C ASP A 12 -9.94 -16.93 3.64
N SER A 13 -8.81 -16.36 4.08
CA SER A 13 -7.75 -15.91 3.16
C SER A 13 -6.99 -17.07 2.53
N ALA A 14 -6.91 -18.23 3.20
CA ALA A 14 -6.23 -19.42 2.68
C ALA A 14 -6.99 -19.99 1.46
N SER A 15 -8.32 -20.10 1.56
CA SER A 15 -9.15 -20.54 0.44
C SER A 15 -9.16 -19.52 -0.70
N ALA A 16 -9.13 -18.22 -0.38
CA ALA A 16 -9.02 -17.16 -1.39
C ALA A 16 -7.70 -17.27 -2.19
N GLU A 17 -6.58 -17.50 -1.50
CA GLU A 17 -5.28 -17.72 -2.14
C GLU A 17 -5.25 -19.00 -2.96
N ALA A 18 -5.79 -20.10 -2.43
CA ALA A 18 -5.88 -21.37 -3.14
C ALA A 18 -6.68 -21.23 -4.44
N ALA A 19 -7.80 -20.49 -4.41
CA ALA A 19 -8.59 -20.22 -5.61
C ALA A 19 -7.80 -19.44 -6.67
N ILE A 20 -7.06 -18.39 -6.28
CA ILE A 20 -6.21 -17.62 -7.21
C ILE A 20 -5.07 -18.49 -7.77
N HIS A 21 -4.45 -19.30 -6.91
CA HIS A 21 -3.39 -20.22 -7.31
C HIS A 21 -3.89 -21.29 -8.30
N LEU A 22 -5.08 -21.85 -8.05
CA LEU A 22 -5.72 -22.78 -8.97
C LEU A 22 -6.05 -22.12 -10.31
N MET A 23 -6.54 -20.88 -10.32
CA MET A 23 -6.77 -20.13 -11.56
C MET A 23 -5.50 -20.00 -12.39
N LYS A 24 -4.38 -19.59 -11.77
CA LYS A 24 -3.07 -19.53 -12.43
C LYS A 24 -2.64 -20.89 -12.98
N ARG A 25 -2.77 -21.95 -12.18
CA ARG A 25 -2.36 -23.31 -12.57
C ARG A 25 -3.21 -23.84 -13.73
N SER A 26 -4.47 -23.47 -13.79
CA SER A 26 -5.38 -23.79 -14.89
C SER A 26 -5.16 -22.95 -16.16
N GLY A 27 -4.12 -22.10 -16.17
CA GLY A 27 -3.79 -21.25 -17.33
C GLY A 27 -4.62 -19.97 -17.44
N PHE A 28 -5.49 -19.69 -16.46
CA PHE A 28 -6.28 -18.46 -16.43
C PHE A 28 -5.52 -17.38 -15.66
N LEU A 29 -5.35 -16.22 -16.29
CA LEU A 29 -4.81 -15.04 -15.61
C LEU A 29 -5.85 -14.53 -14.60
N PRO A 30 -5.54 -14.54 -13.29
CA PRO A 30 -6.45 -14.01 -12.30
C PRO A 30 -6.66 -12.51 -12.56
N PRO A 31 -7.90 -12.03 -12.63
CA PRO A 31 -8.15 -10.62 -12.88
C PRO A 31 -7.60 -9.75 -11.75
N GLU A 32 -7.08 -8.59 -12.10
CA GLU A 32 -6.44 -7.67 -11.15
C GLU A 32 -7.35 -7.33 -9.96
N GLU A 33 -8.65 -7.14 -10.20
CA GLU A 33 -9.65 -6.88 -9.16
C GLU A 33 -9.67 -7.95 -8.06
N THR A 34 -9.48 -9.22 -8.43
CA THR A 34 -9.49 -10.35 -7.50
C THR A 34 -8.23 -10.34 -6.62
N VAL A 35 -7.08 -10.06 -7.23
CA VAL A 35 -5.79 -9.92 -6.52
C VAL A 35 -5.83 -8.72 -5.58
N ASN A 36 -6.36 -7.59 -6.06
CA ASN A 36 -6.50 -6.36 -5.29
C ASN A 36 -7.43 -6.54 -4.09
N SER A 37 -8.51 -7.32 -4.23
CA SER A 37 -9.44 -7.62 -3.12
C SER A 37 -8.76 -8.41 -1.99
N VAL A 38 -7.91 -9.40 -2.33
CA VAL A 38 -7.16 -10.18 -1.33
C VAL A 38 -6.08 -9.32 -0.67
N LEU A 39 -5.36 -8.51 -1.44
CA LEU A 39 -4.39 -7.55 -0.90
C LEU A 39 -5.06 -6.53 0.03
N GLU A 40 -6.24 -6.04 -0.34
CA GLU A 40 -6.99 -5.11 0.48
C GLU A 40 -7.45 -5.75 1.79
N TYR A 41 -7.87 -7.01 1.76
CA TYR A 41 -8.17 -7.77 2.98
C TYR A 41 -6.95 -7.85 3.91
N TYR A 42 -5.79 -8.25 3.39
CA TYR A 42 -4.57 -8.33 4.19
C TYR A 42 -4.10 -6.95 4.71
N ALA A 43 -4.17 -5.92 3.87
CA ALA A 43 -3.84 -4.56 4.27
C ALA A 43 -4.77 -4.05 5.37
N ASN A 44 -6.06 -4.37 5.31
CA ASN A 44 -7.02 -3.96 6.32
C ASN A 44 -6.82 -4.64 7.67
N ASN A 45 -6.34 -5.88 7.67
CA ASN A 45 -6.02 -6.68 8.86
C ASN A 45 -4.59 -6.47 9.38
N ALA A 46 -3.83 -5.52 8.83
CA ALA A 46 -2.45 -5.24 9.22
C ALA A 46 -1.49 -6.44 9.13
N ASN A 47 -1.79 -7.41 8.26
CA ASN A 47 -1.03 -8.65 8.13
C ASN A 47 0.11 -8.46 7.11
N ILE A 48 1.26 -7.94 7.58
CA ILE A 48 2.43 -7.69 6.72
C ILE A 48 2.94 -9.00 6.09
N SER A 49 3.10 -10.06 6.88
CA SER A 49 3.65 -11.33 6.41
C SER A 49 2.79 -11.95 5.31
N GLY A 50 1.47 -11.85 5.44
CA GLY A 50 0.51 -12.27 4.43
C GLY A 50 0.66 -11.47 3.13
N VAL A 51 0.75 -10.14 3.22
CA VAL A 51 0.96 -9.28 2.05
C VAL A 51 2.27 -9.59 1.32
N GLU A 52 3.40 -9.67 2.03
CA GLU A 52 4.72 -9.95 1.43
C GLU A 52 4.77 -11.34 0.77
N THR A 53 4.18 -12.34 1.44
CA THR A 53 4.09 -13.70 0.90
C THR A 53 3.18 -13.74 -0.33
N PHE A 54 2.06 -13.03 -0.30
CA PHE A 54 1.13 -12.97 -1.41
C PHE A 54 1.73 -12.22 -2.60
N ILE A 55 2.39 -11.08 -2.38
CA ILE A 55 3.09 -10.32 -3.42
C ILE A 55 4.18 -11.20 -4.07
N SER A 56 5.04 -11.83 -3.28
CA SER A 56 6.15 -12.65 -3.81
C SER A 56 5.68 -13.89 -4.58
N LYS A 57 4.57 -14.54 -4.16
CA LYS A 57 4.04 -15.74 -4.83
C LYS A 57 3.10 -15.43 -5.99
N MET A 58 2.29 -14.37 -5.87
CA MET A 58 1.20 -14.09 -6.81
C MET A 58 1.50 -12.98 -7.81
N LEU A 59 2.48 -12.11 -7.56
CA LEU A 59 2.90 -11.10 -8.53
C LEU A 59 4.17 -11.57 -9.23
N THR A 60 3.99 -12.24 -10.37
CA THR A 60 5.09 -12.63 -11.27
C THR A 60 5.57 -11.47 -12.17
N GLY A 61 4.90 -10.31 -12.13
CA GLY A 61 5.22 -9.13 -12.92
C GLY A 61 5.37 -7.86 -12.07
N THR A 62 5.49 -6.71 -12.73
CA THR A 62 5.51 -5.41 -12.05
C THR A 62 4.19 -5.18 -11.32
N PRO A 63 4.20 -4.93 -9.99
CA PRO A 63 2.98 -4.65 -9.25
C PRO A 63 2.29 -3.41 -9.80
N THR A 64 0.96 -3.43 -9.92
CA THR A 64 0.20 -2.25 -10.35
C THR A 64 0.24 -1.15 -9.30
N GLU A 65 -0.08 0.09 -9.69
CA GLU A 65 -0.12 1.23 -8.76
C GLU A 65 -0.96 0.94 -7.52
N LYS A 66 -2.16 0.37 -7.73
CA LYS A 66 -3.07 0.01 -6.64
C LYS A 66 -2.49 -1.06 -5.71
N GLN A 67 -1.76 -2.02 -6.24
CA GLN A 67 -1.10 -3.06 -5.44
C GLN A 67 0.03 -2.48 -4.60
N ARG A 68 0.79 -1.50 -5.13
CA ARG A 68 1.81 -0.76 -4.38
C ARG A 68 1.16 0.06 -3.25
N ASP A 69 0.05 0.76 -3.51
CA ASP A 69 -0.71 1.48 -2.47
C ASP A 69 -1.17 0.53 -1.34
N LEU A 70 -1.75 -0.61 -1.70
CA LEU A 70 -2.21 -1.60 -0.74
C LEU A 70 -1.06 -2.21 0.08
N HIS A 71 0.11 -2.42 -0.53
CA HIS A 71 1.28 -2.89 0.18
C HIS A 71 1.71 -1.89 1.26
N VAL A 72 1.86 -0.61 0.90
CA VAL A 72 2.23 0.44 1.87
C VAL A 72 1.15 0.64 2.93
N LYS A 73 -0.14 0.56 2.55
CA LYS A 73 -1.28 0.61 3.48
C LYS A 73 -1.20 -0.48 4.55
N ALA A 74 -0.75 -1.69 4.21
CA ALA A 74 -0.59 -2.78 5.18
C ALA A 74 0.48 -2.47 6.24
N HIS A 75 1.64 -1.95 5.81
CA HIS A 75 2.72 -1.53 6.71
C HIS A 75 2.31 -0.36 7.60
N LEU A 76 1.55 0.60 7.06
CA LEU A 76 1.00 1.71 7.84
C LEU A 76 0.03 1.22 8.92
N LYS A 77 -0.89 0.32 8.59
CA LYS A 77 -1.87 -0.20 9.55
C LYS A 77 -1.26 -1.10 10.62
N SER A 78 -0.16 -1.77 10.31
CA SER A 78 0.58 -2.58 11.28
C SER A 78 1.43 -1.75 12.24
N THR A 79 1.75 -0.52 11.85
CA THR A 79 2.46 0.42 12.73
C THR A 79 1.50 0.94 13.81
N PRO A 80 1.88 0.92 15.10
CA PRO A 80 1.06 1.48 16.18
C PRO A 80 0.78 2.97 15.98
N SER A 81 -0.45 3.40 16.31
CA SER A 81 -0.83 4.81 16.27
C SER A 81 0.09 5.65 17.17
N GLY A 82 0.64 6.74 16.63
CA GLY A 82 1.56 7.64 17.35
C GLY A 82 3.04 7.30 17.17
N THR A 83 3.37 6.26 16.41
CA THR A 83 4.77 5.95 16.04
C THR A 83 5.04 6.24 14.58
N ILE A 84 6.28 6.64 14.28
CA ILE A 84 6.71 6.94 12.92
C ILE A 84 6.74 5.65 12.10
N PRO A 85 6.02 5.58 10.95
CA PRO A 85 5.94 4.37 10.14
C PRO A 85 7.20 4.19 9.26
N ALA A 86 8.32 3.82 9.89
CA ALA A 86 9.58 3.59 9.20
C ALA A 86 9.50 2.43 8.18
N SER A 87 8.71 1.39 8.47
CA SER A 87 8.49 0.26 7.57
C SER A 87 7.84 0.72 6.26
N ALA A 88 6.78 1.51 6.33
CA ALA A 88 6.08 2.06 5.17
C ALA A 88 7.02 2.93 4.30
N LEU A 89 7.86 3.77 4.93
CA LEU A 89 8.84 4.60 4.22
C LEU A 89 9.89 3.74 3.49
N SER A 90 10.42 2.71 4.15
CA SER A 90 11.38 1.79 3.51
C SER A 90 10.80 1.06 2.31
N VAL A 91 9.51 0.70 2.35
CA VAL A 91 8.82 0.07 1.21
C VAL A 91 8.69 1.04 0.04
N ILE A 92 8.37 2.31 0.29
CA ILE A 92 8.34 3.34 -0.75
C ILE A 92 9.72 3.48 -1.40
N HIS A 93 10.78 3.65 -0.62
CA HIS A 93 12.13 3.76 -1.16
C HIS A 93 12.53 2.54 -2.00
N ARG A 94 12.18 1.31 -1.57
CA ARG A 94 12.43 0.09 -2.35
C ARG A 94 11.68 0.06 -3.69
N TYR A 95 10.53 0.72 -3.79
CA TYR A 95 9.81 0.86 -5.06
C TYR A 95 10.45 1.93 -5.94
N GLU A 96 10.86 3.06 -5.37
CA GLU A 96 11.57 4.14 -6.06
C GLU A 96 12.93 3.69 -6.62
N GLU A 97 13.70 2.90 -5.86
CA GLU A 97 14.95 2.26 -6.31
C GLU A 97 14.77 1.37 -7.54
N ARG A 98 13.56 0.84 -7.75
CA ARG A 98 13.19 0.02 -8.91
C ARG A 98 12.57 0.85 -10.04
N SER A 99 12.60 2.17 -9.94
CA SER A 99 11.94 3.11 -10.86
C SER A 99 10.45 2.83 -10.99
N LEU A 100 9.81 2.39 -9.90
CA LEU A 100 8.37 2.15 -9.82
C LEU A 100 7.76 3.16 -8.84
N ASP A 101 7.44 4.35 -9.35
CA ASP A 101 6.92 5.43 -8.52
C ASP A 101 5.65 5.01 -7.77
N ALA A 102 5.57 5.36 -6.48
CA ALA A 102 4.36 5.10 -5.72
C ALA A 102 3.23 6.03 -6.21
N PRO A 103 1.95 5.59 -6.18
CA PRO A 103 0.85 6.48 -6.52
C PRO A 103 0.72 7.60 -5.48
N ILE A 104 0.16 8.74 -5.90
CA ILE A 104 -0.02 9.91 -5.03
C ILE A 104 -0.86 9.64 -3.78
N THR A 105 -1.78 8.66 -3.86
CA THR A 105 -2.60 8.19 -2.73
C THR A 105 -1.74 7.60 -1.61
N THR A 106 -0.65 6.92 -1.96
CA THR A 106 0.30 6.34 -1.01
C THR A 106 0.98 7.43 -0.21
N TYR A 107 1.54 8.43 -0.88
CA TYR A 107 2.19 9.56 -0.21
C TYR A 107 1.21 10.31 0.68
N THR A 108 0.00 10.58 0.20
CA THR A 108 -1.05 11.24 0.99
C THR A 108 -1.35 10.46 2.27
N ARG A 109 -1.46 9.12 2.19
CA ARG A 109 -1.72 8.26 3.35
C ARG A 109 -0.57 8.28 4.36
N VAL A 110 0.67 8.18 3.90
CA VAL A 110 1.86 8.22 4.76
C VAL A 110 2.02 9.59 5.43
N ILE A 111 1.90 10.67 4.68
CA ILE A 111 1.99 12.05 5.17
C ILE A 111 0.90 12.32 6.23
N THR A 112 -0.33 11.88 5.97
CA THR A 112 -1.43 11.97 6.96
C THR A 112 -1.09 11.21 8.24
N SER A 113 -0.52 10.00 8.13
CA SER A 113 -0.10 9.21 9.28
C SER A 113 1.02 9.87 10.06
N LEU A 114 1.98 10.51 9.38
CA LEU A 114 3.10 11.22 10.00
C LEU A 114 2.62 12.44 10.80
N PHE A 115 1.72 13.25 10.24
CA PHE A 115 1.13 14.37 10.96
C PHE A 115 0.27 13.91 12.15
N SER A 116 -0.40 12.76 12.03
CA SER A 116 -1.19 12.18 13.13
C SER A 116 -0.33 11.76 14.33
N CYS A 117 0.99 11.61 14.17
CA CYS A 117 1.89 11.31 15.28
C CYS A 117 2.18 12.51 16.19
N HIS A 118 1.80 13.74 15.79
CA HIS A 118 2.01 14.99 16.55
C HIS A 118 3.44 15.17 17.09
N SER A 119 4.44 14.67 16.36
CA SER A 119 5.85 14.75 16.70
C SER A 119 6.56 15.71 15.74
N SER A 120 7.50 16.50 16.26
CA SER A 120 8.33 17.39 15.42
C SER A 120 9.10 16.61 14.36
N ILE A 121 9.55 15.40 14.67
CA ILE A 121 10.24 14.50 13.74
C ILE A 121 9.26 14.03 12.66
N GLY A 122 8.04 13.64 13.05
CA GLY A 122 6.99 13.22 12.11
C GLY A 122 6.62 14.35 11.13
N ASN A 123 6.47 15.58 11.63
CA ASN A 123 6.20 16.74 10.80
C ASN A 123 7.36 17.02 9.83
N ALA A 124 8.62 17.00 10.31
CA ALA A 124 9.78 17.21 9.46
C ALA A 124 9.87 16.15 8.34
N GLN A 125 9.64 14.88 8.67
CA GLN A 125 9.62 13.79 7.69
C GLN A 125 8.44 13.91 6.71
N ALA A 126 7.29 14.40 7.15
CA ALA A 126 6.15 14.64 6.27
C ALA A 126 6.46 15.72 5.22
N TRP A 127 7.11 16.82 5.64
CA TRP A 127 7.57 17.88 4.75
C TRP A 127 8.66 17.41 3.78
N ASP A 128 9.64 16.64 4.29
CA ASP A 128 10.70 16.06 3.47
C ASP A 128 10.13 15.14 2.38
N LEU A 129 9.23 14.22 2.77
CA LEU A 129 8.55 13.31 1.84
C LEU A 129 7.71 14.07 0.80
N PHE A 130 7.03 15.16 1.20
CA PHE A 130 6.27 15.99 0.28
C PHE A 130 7.15 16.66 -0.78
N VAL A 131 8.32 17.17 -0.38
CA VAL A 131 9.28 17.79 -1.32
C VAL A 131 9.92 16.73 -2.21
N HIS A 132 10.34 15.60 -1.65
CA HIS A 132 10.90 14.46 -2.38
C HIS A 132 9.94 13.96 -3.46
N MET A 133 8.68 13.73 -3.09
CA MET A 133 7.65 13.27 -4.03
C MET A 133 7.47 14.23 -5.22
N ARG A 134 7.50 15.55 -4.99
CA ARG A 134 7.40 16.55 -6.07
C ARG A 134 8.58 16.54 -7.03
N TYR A 135 9.75 16.13 -6.53
CA TYR A 135 10.96 16.05 -7.33
C TYR A 135 11.04 14.73 -8.13
N VAL A 136 10.69 13.61 -7.50
CA VAL A 136 10.91 12.27 -8.06
C VAL A 136 9.73 11.78 -8.89
N ALA A 137 8.51 11.92 -8.37
CA ALA A 137 7.36 11.16 -8.89
C ALA A 137 6.23 12.05 -9.42
N HIS A 138 5.76 13.02 -8.63
CA HIS A 138 4.55 13.80 -8.96
C HIS A 138 4.78 15.30 -8.77
N PRO A 139 5.22 16.04 -9.81
CA PRO A 139 5.48 17.48 -9.74
C PRO A 139 4.27 18.31 -9.31
N THR A 140 3.06 17.83 -9.63
CA THR A 140 1.77 18.46 -9.29
C THR A 140 1.01 17.61 -8.27
N PRO A 141 1.05 17.97 -6.98
CA PRO A 141 0.26 17.30 -5.96
C PRO A 141 -1.25 17.46 -6.17
N ASP A 142 -2.03 16.51 -5.67
CA ASP A 142 -3.48 16.59 -5.60
C ASP A 142 -3.92 17.69 -4.60
N ALA A 143 -5.09 18.28 -4.85
CA ALA A 143 -5.70 19.31 -4.02
C ALA A 143 -5.82 18.86 -2.56
N LEU A 144 -6.18 17.59 -2.33
CA LEU A 144 -6.27 17.04 -0.97
C LEU A 144 -4.92 17.14 -0.24
N LEU A 145 -3.84 16.71 -0.90
CA LEU A 145 -2.51 16.73 -0.31
C LEU A 145 -2.05 18.17 -0.02
N TYR A 146 -2.28 19.10 -0.94
CA TYR A 146 -1.98 20.52 -0.71
C TYR A 146 -2.73 21.10 0.49
N THR A 147 -4.04 20.86 0.59
CA THR A 147 -4.83 21.36 1.73
C THR A 147 -4.35 20.80 3.05
N LEU A 148 -3.88 19.55 3.05
CA LEU A 148 -3.33 18.89 4.22
C LEU A 148 -1.99 19.51 4.66
N MET A 149 -1.10 19.83 3.72
CA MET A 149 0.15 20.53 4.03
C MET A 149 -0.09 21.94 4.58
N ILE A 150 -1.02 22.70 3.98
CA ILE A 150 -1.36 24.07 4.45
C ILE A 150 -1.93 24.05 5.87
N ARG A 151 -2.74 23.04 6.22
CA ARG A 151 -3.30 22.89 7.57
C ARG A 151 -2.28 22.49 8.64
N ALA A 152 -1.13 21.95 8.22
CA ALA A 152 -0.07 21.53 9.12
C ALA A 152 0.94 22.65 9.45
N CYS A 153 0.82 23.82 8.79
CA CYS A 153 1.53 25.06 9.12
C CYS A 153 0.88 25.77 10.31
#